data_AF-A0A6M2DMP8-F1
#
_entry.id   AF-A0A6M2DMP8-F1
#
_cell.length_a   1.000
_cell.length_b   1.000
_cell.length_c   1.000
_cell.angle_alpha   90.00
_cell.angle_beta   90.00
_cell.angle_gamma   90.00
#
_symmetry.space_group_name_H-M   'P 1'
#
loop_
_entity.id
_entity.type
_entity.pdbx_description
1 polymer ?
#
loop_
_entity_poly.entity_id
_entity_poly.type
_entity_poly.pdbx_seq_one_letter_code
_entity_poly.pdbx_strand_id
1 'polypeptide(L)'
;MYAPDFSIDSEVYSNLESDELKEIIQDDEKFEELFKELPQVKNWDAQKESMMENNKSLAETNLLRNPDLAEKKEKLQELSNEGKQLCSSVQEMLNEIREKSGSISLDTALALLQTAAAKSEEDSENIAEQFISKEIDIDAFLEQFAASRKVMHLRKVKADKMKELITQRNSNSTNSYMPNVNNVPVYPVGPINMPMPGFRNNYF
;
A
#
# COMPACT_ATOMS: atom_id res chain seq x y z
N MET A 1 19.67 -28.24 -21.70
CA MET A 1 20.23 -27.56 -22.87
C MET A 1 20.66 -28.64 -23.83
N TYR A 2 19.93 -28.83 -24.93
CA TYR A 2 20.37 -29.70 -26.02
C TYR A 2 21.50 -28.93 -26.71
N ALA A 3 22.71 -29.49 -26.74
CA ALA A 3 23.75 -28.92 -27.58
C ALA A 3 23.28 -29.01 -29.04
N PRO A 4 23.48 -27.99 -29.88
CA PRO A 4 23.20 -28.13 -31.31
C PRO A 4 24.04 -29.29 -31.84
N ASP A 5 23.40 -30.25 -32.51
CA ASP A 5 24.11 -31.32 -33.20
C ASP A 5 24.73 -30.72 -34.45
N PHE A 6 26.06 -30.64 -34.46
CA PHE A 6 26.85 -30.15 -35.58
C PHE A 6 27.35 -31.28 -36.50
N SER A 7 26.81 -32.51 -36.36
CA SER A 7 27.18 -33.62 -37.23
C SER A 7 26.85 -33.31 -38.68
N ILE A 8 27.88 -33.34 -39.53
CA ILE A 8 27.71 -33.12 -40.96
C ILE A 8 27.28 -34.44 -41.62
N ASP A 9 26.14 -34.46 -42.29
CA ASP A 9 25.70 -35.67 -43.02
C ASP A 9 26.58 -35.87 -44.24
N SER A 10 27.38 -36.95 -44.18
CA SER A 10 28.39 -37.26 -45.18
C SER A 10 27.84 -37.80 -46.51
N GLU A 11 26.51 -37.85 -46.67
CA GLU A 11 25.85 -38.35 -47.88
C GLU A 11 26.25 -37.55 -49.13
N VAL A 12 26.51 -36.25 -48.97
CA VAL A 12 26.97 -35.37 -50.07
C VAL A 12 28.36 -35.78 -50.56
N TYR A 13 29.26 -36.16 -49.64
CA TYR A 13 30.63 -36.60 -49.95
C TYR A 13 30.72 -38.04 -50.47
N SER A 14 29.67 -38.84 -50.27
CA SER A 14 29.65 -40.27 -50.61
C SER A 14 29.50 -40.53 -52.12
N ASN A 15 29.10 -39.50 -52.89
CA ASN A 15 28.85 -39.60 -54.33
C ASN A 15 30.00 -39.05 -55.20
N LEU A 16 31.08 -38.57 -54.60
CA LEU A 16 32.24 -38.01 -55.33
C LEU A 16 33.35 -39.05 -55.52
N GLU A 17 34.06 -38.98 -56.65
CA GLU A 17 35.19 -39.87 -56.92
C GLU A 17 36.44 -39.47 -56.11
N SER A 18 37.34 -40.43 -55.86
CA SER A 18 38.52 -40.22 -55.00
C SER A 18 39.46 -39.11 -55.48
N ASP A 19 39.48 -38.82 -56.78
CA ASP A 19 40.33 -37.76 -57.35
C ASP A 19 39.66 -36.39 -57.25
N GLU A 20 38.32 -36.32 -57.35
CA GLU A 20 37.54 -35.10 -57.09
C GLU A 20 37.60 -34.70 -55.61
N LEU A 21 37.52 -35.66 -54.69
CA LEU A 21 37.69 -35.42 -53.26
C LEU A 21 39.09 -34.87 -52.92
N LYS A 22 40.15 -35.35 -53.60
CA LYS A 22 41.50 -34.82 -53.41
C LYS A 22 41.65 -33.41 -53.96
N GLU A 23 41.02 -33.12 -55.09
CA GLU A 23 41.01 -31.78 -55.68
C GLU A 23 40.29 -30.78 -54.76
N ILE A 24 39.13 -31.17 -54.21
CA ILE A 24 38.37 -30.35 -53.26
C ILE A 24 39.14 -30.12 -51.95
N ILE A 25 39.86 -31.13 -51.45
CA ILE A 25 40.69 -30.97 -50.24
C ILE A 25 41.92 -30.08 -50.47
N GLN A 26 42.41 -29.99 -51.71
CA GLN A 26 43.58 -29.17 -52.06
C GLN A 26 43.24 -27.72 -52.40
N ASP A 27 41.96 -27.42 -52.61
CA ASP A 27 41.45 -26.11 -52.99
C ASP A 27 40.43 -25.61 -51.95
N ASP A 28 40.92 -24.76 -51.05
CA ASP A 28 40.13 -24.21 -49.93
C ASP A 28 38.88 -23.45 -50.41
N GLU A 29 38.90 -22.82 -51.59
CA GLU A 29 37.73 -22.11 -52.14
C GLU A 29 36.64 -23.09 -52.58
N LYS A 30 37.01 -24.18 -53.27
CA LYS A 30 36.07 -25.24 -53.66
C LYS A 30 35.50 -25.97 -52.45
N PHE A 31 36.32 -26.21 -51.43
CA PHE A 31 35.86 -26.80 -50.17
C PHE A 31 34.83 -25.91 -49.49
N GLU A 32 35.11 -24.61 -49.37
CA GLU A 32 34.22 -23.64 -48.74
C GLU A 32 32.90 -23.47 -49.52
N GLU A 33 32.93 -23.51 -50.85
CA GLU A 33 31.74 -23.47 -51.70
C GLU A 33 30.88 -24.72 -51.49
N LEU A 34 31.48 -25.92 -51.50
CA LEU A 34 30.77 -27.17 -51.23
C LEU A 34 30.23 -27.22 -49.79
N PHE A 35 30.98 -26.69 -48.82
CA PHE A 35 30.58 -26.61 -47.42
C PHE A 35 29.36 -25.70 -47.23
N LYS A 36 29.31 -24.55 -47.90
CA LYS A 36 28.13 -23.66 -47.92
C LYS A 36 26.92 -24.28 -48.60
N GLU A 37 27.15 -25.17 -49.56
CA GLU A 37 26.08 -25.89 -50.25
C GLU A 37 25.43 -26.99 -49.41
N LEU A 38 26.07 -27.43 -48.32
CA LEU A 38 25.51 -28.45 -47.42
C LEU A 38 24.15 -28.02 -46.85
N PRO A 39 23.14 -28.91 -46.86
CA PRO A 39 21.79 -28.60 -46.40
C PRO A 39 21.75 -28.19 -44.92
N GLN A 40 22.66 -28.71 -44.10
CA GLN A 40 22.77 -28.38 -42.68
C GLN A 40 23.34 -26.98 -42.47
N VAL A 41 24.37 -26.58 -43.23
CA VAL A 41 24.96 -25.23 -43.17
C VAL A 41 23.94 -24.19 -43.64
N LYS A 42 23.23 -24.44 -44.73
CA LYS A 42 22.10 -23.60 -45.18
C LYS A 42 21.00 -23.48 -44.14
N ASN A 43 20.67 -24.57 -43.44
CA ASN A 43 19.67 -24.56 -42.37
C ASN A 43 20.16 -23.73 -41.16
N TRP A 44 21.43 -23.83 -40.77
CA TRP A 44 21.99 -22.98 -39.71
C TRP A 44 22.01 -21.51 -40.09
N ASP A 45 22.38 -21.18 -41.32
CA ASP A 45 22.32 -19.80 -41.81
C ASP A 45 20.88 -19.27 -41.84
N ALA A 46 19.91 -20.07 -42.27
CA ALA A 46 18.50 -19.71 -42.22
C ALA A 46 17.99 -19.51 -40.77
N GLN A 47 18.39 -20.39 -39.84
CA GLN A 47 18.06 -20.24 -38.42
C GLN A 47 18.71 -19.00 -37.81
N LYS A 48 19.96 -18.71 -38.16
CA LYS A 48 20.68 -17.50 -37.74
C LYS A 48 19.98 -16.24 -38.26
N GLU A 49 19.63 -16.21 -39.54
CA GLU A 49 18.92 -15.08 -40.15
C GLU A 49 17.55 -14.87 -39.48
N SER A 50 16.79 -15.96 -39.30
CA SER A 50 15.51 -15.90 -38.59
C SER A 50 15.67 -15.40 -37.15
N MET A 51 16.71 -15.82 -36.43
CA MET A 51 16.98 -15.36 -35.07
C MET A 51 17.37 -13.87 -35.05
N MET A 52 18.17 -13.42 -36.02
CA MET A 52 18.53 -12.00 -36.16
C MET A 52 17.31 -11.14 -36.48
N GLU A 53 16.45 -11.58 -37.41
CA GLU A 53 15.22 -10.89 -37.76
C GLU A 53 14.25 -10.82 -36.57
N ASN A 54 14.07 -11.93 -35.86
CA ASN A 54 13.25 -11.98 -34.65
C ASN A 54 13.78 -11.05 -33.54
N ASN A 55 15.09 -11.04 -33.32
CA ASN A 55 15.71 -10.16 -32.33
C ASN A 55 15.53 -8.69 -32.73
N LYS A 56 15.75 -8.36 -34.01
CA LYS A 56 15.57 -7.01 -34.55
C LYS A 56 14.12 -6.53 -34.37
N SER A 57 13.15 -7.35 -34.77
CA SER A 57 11.72 -7.05 -34.60
C SER A 57 11.35 -6.84 -33.12
N LEU A 58 11.88 -7.69 -32.23
CA LEU A 58 11.67 -7.54 -30.79
C LEU A 58 12.32 -6.27 -30.22
N ALA A 59 13.52 -5.92 -30.68
CA ALA A 59 14.21 -4.70 -30.28
C ALA A 59 13.44 -3.45 -30.76
N GLU A 60 12.98 -3.45 -32.00
CA GLU A 60 12.17 -2.35 -32.57
C GLU A 60 10.86 -2.17 -31.81
N THR A 61 10.13 -3.26 -31.54
CA THR A 61 8.89 -3.20 -30.77
C THR A 61 9.12 -2.74 -29.32
N ASN A 62 10.22 -3.16 -28.68
CA ASN A 62 10.59 -2.67 -27.35
C ASN A 62 10.92 -1.17 -27.38
N LEU A 63 11.70 -0.72 -28.36
CA LEU A 63 12.03 0.70 -28.52
C LEU A 63 10.77 1.57 -28.73
N LEU A 64 9.80 1.08 -29.51
CA LEU A 64 8.53 1.77 -29.73
C LEU A 64 7.66 1.85 -28.46
N ARG A 65 7.74 0.87 -27.56
CA ARG A 65 6.94 0.83 -26.33
C ARG A 65 7.57 1.54 -25.14
N ASN A 66 8.88 1.76 -25.17
CA ASN A 66 9.61 2.50 -24.13
C ASN A 66 9.03 3.89 -23.81
N PRO A 67 8.68 4.76 -24.78
CA PRO A 67 8.10 6.08 -24.46
C PRO A 67 6.78 5.96 -23.71
N ASP A 68 5.85 5.13 -24.18
CA ASP A 68 4.56 4.90 -23.51
C ASP A 68 4.71 4.35 -22.09
N LEU A 69 5.69 3.46 -21.87
CA LEU A 69 5.99 2.91 -20.56
C LEU A 69 6.61 3.98 -19.64
N ALA A 70 7.49 4.82 -20.17
CA ALA A 70 8.09 5.93 -19.43
C ALA A 70 7.02 6.93 -18.98
N GLU A 71 6.12 7.35 -19.89
CA GLU A 71 5.01 8.26 -19.58
C GLU A 71 4.09 7.67 -18.50
N LYS A 72 3.68 6.41 -18.64
CA LYS A 72 2.83 5.74 -17.64
C LYS A 72 3.52 5.63 -16.28
N LYS A 73 4.83 5.36 -16.27
CA LYS A 73 5.62 5.28 -15.04
C LYS A 73 5.72 6.64 -14.37
N GLU A 74 5.94 7.71 -15.13
CA GLU A 74 5.95 9.08 -14.64
C GLU A 74 4.60 9.46 -14.03
N LYS A 75 3.50 9.21 -14.75
CA LYS A 75 2.15 9.49 -14.26
C LYS A 75 1.80 8.71 -12.99
N LEU A 76 2.23 7.45 -12.90
CA LEU A 76 2.06 6.64 -11.69
C LEU A 76 2.86 7.23 -10.51
N GLN A 77 4.08 7.69 -10.77
CA GLN A 77 4.93 8.30 -9.76
C GLN A 77 4.34 9.63 -9.27
N GLU A 78 3.82 10.46 -10.17
CA GLU A 78 3.11 11.70 -9.84
C GLU A 78 1.89 11.42 -8.95
N LEU A 79 1.01 10.51 -9.37
CA LEU A 79 -0.20 10.15 -8.60
C LEU A 79 0.15 9.54 -7.24
N SER A 80 1.21 8.74 -7.16
CA SER A 80 1.70 8.18 -5.89
C SER A 80 2.20 9.28 -4.95
N ASN A 81 2.91 10.28 -5.48
CA ASN A 81 3.39 11.41 -4.70
C ASN A 81 2.24 12.30 -4.22
N GLU A 82 1.26 12.58 -5.07
CA GLU A 82 0.03 13.29 -4.70
C GLU A 82 -0.72 12.55 -3.58
N GLY A 83 -0.91 11.24 -3.73
CA GLY A 83 -1.55 10.41 -2.70
C GLY A 83 -0.80 10.43 -1.36
N LYS A 84 0.54 10.40 -1.38
CA LYS A 84 1.36 10.54 -0.16
C LYS A 84 1.19 11.92 0.49
N GLN A 85 1.17 12.99 -0.30
CA GLN A 85 0.95 14.34 0.22
C GLN A 85 -0.43 14.49 0.85
N LEU A 86 -1.47 13.97 0.20
CA LEU A 86 -2.83 14.00 0.72
C LEU A 86 -2.95 13.20 2.02
N CYS A 87 -2.37 12.00 2.08
CA CYS A 87 -2.30 11.22 3.31
C CYS A 87 -1.57 11.96 4.43
N SER A 88 -0.44 12.61 4.14
CA SER A 88 0.29 13.43 5.12
C SER A 88 -0.59 14.58 5.64
N SER A 89 -1.27 15.29 4.75
CA SER A 89 -2.16 16.40 5.10
C SER A 89 -3.32 15.94 5.98
N VAL A 90 -3.96 14.81 5.66
CA VAL A 90 -5.01 14.22 6.49
C VAL A 90 -4.48 13.83 7.86
N GLN A 91 -3.27 13.24 7.92
CA GLN A 91 -2.66 12.85 9.18
C GLN A 91 -2.32 14.06 10.06
N GLU A 92 -1.85 15.16 9.47
CA GLU A 92 -1.63 16.43 10.16
C GLU A 92 -2.95 17.00 10.72
N MET A 93 -4.02 17.04 9.92
CA MET A 93 -5.34 17.48 10.39
C MET A 93 -5.87 16.59 11.53
N LEU A 94 -5.69 15.27 11.44
CA LEU A 94 -6.07 14.36 12.51
C LEU A 94 -5.28 14.61 13.80
N ASN A 95 -3.99 14.91 13.69
CA ASN A 95 -3.16 15.26 14.83
C ASN A 95 -3.60 16.59 15.45
N GLU A 96 -3.88 17.61 14.64
CA GLU A 96 -4.40 18.89 15.12
C GLU A 96 -5.76 18.72 15.83
N ILE A 97 -6.65 17.89 15.30
CA ILE A 97 -7.93 17.55 15.95
C ILE A 97 -7.67 16.86 17.30
N ARG A 98 -6.71 15.92 17.37
CA ARG A 98 -6.36 15.24 18.62
C ARG A 98 -5.79 16.20 19.66
N GLU A 99 -4.91 17.11 19.25
CA GLU A 99 -4.36 18.13 20.14
C GLU A 99 -5.46 19.07 20.67
N LYS A 100 -6.32 19.57 19.79
CA LYS A 100 -7.44 20.47 20.16
C LYS A 100 -8.50 19.79 21.02
N SER A 101 -8.77 18.50 20.79
CA SER A 101 -9.81 17.76 21.51
C SER A 101 -9.41 17.45 22.95
N GLY A 102 -8.15 17.66 23.33
CA GLY A 102 -7.62 17.28 24.63
C GLY A 102 -7.62 15.76 24.83
N SER A 103 -6.76 15.27 25.70
CA SER A 103 -6.64 13.83 26.01
C SER A 103 -7.79 13.28 26.87
N ILE A 104 -8.77 14.11 27.22
CA ILE A 104 -9.87 13.71 28.11
C ILE A 104 -10.97 13.06 27.29
N SER A 105 -11.10 11.75 27.43
CA SER A 105 -12.24 11.03 26.85
C SER A 105 -13.56 11.56 27.42
N LEU A 106 -14.64 11.48 26.63
CA LEU A 106 -15.97 11.91 27.08
C LEU A 106 -16.41 11.16 28.35
N ASP A 107 -16.04 9.89 28.48
CA ASP A 107 -16.32 9.09 29.68
C ASP A 107 -15.55 9.61 30.90
N THR A 108 -14.28 9.99 30.73
CA THR A 108 -13.48 10.61 31.79
C THR A 108 -14.06 11.95 32.21
N ALA A 109 -14.45 12.80 31.27
CA ALA A 109 -15.08 14.09 31.56
C ALA A 109 -16.43 13.93 32.30
N LEU A 110 -17.24 12.95 31.90
CA LEU A 110 -18.49 12.63 32.58
C LEU A 110 -18.26 12.15 34.01
N ALA A 111 -17.29 11.26 34.24
CA ALA A 111 -16.93 10.79 35.57
C ALA A 111 -16.49 11.97 36.48
N LEU A 112 -15.61 12.85 35.99
CA LEU A 112 -15.17 14.03 36.72
C LEU A 112 -16.34 14.97 37.07
N LEU A 113 -17.28 15.16 36.15
CA LEU A 113 -18.46 16.00 36.38
C LEU A 113 -19.40 15.39 37.42
N GLN A 114 -19.59 14.07 37.41
CA GLN A 114 -20.37 13.35 38.43
C GLN A 114 -19.71 13.44 39.80
N THR A 115 -18.39 13.27 39.90
CA THR A 115 -17.65 13.48 41.15
C THR A 115 -17.80 14.91 41.65
N ALA A 116 -17.70 15.91 40.78
CA ALA A 116 -17.88 17.31 41.16
C ALA A 116 -19.33 17.64 41.58
N ALA A 117 -20.33 16.94 41.03
CA ALA A 117 -21.73 17.05 41.44
C ALA A 117 -21.93 16.46 42.84
N ALA A 118 -21.42 15.25 43.07
CA ALA A 118 -21.48 14.57 44.37
C ALA A 118 -20.77 15.39 45.46
N LYS A 119 -19.59 15.94 45.18
CA LYS A 119 -18.89 16.82 46.10
C LYS A 119 -19.70 18.07 46.46
N SER A 120 -20.33 18.73 45.48
CA SER A 120 -21.20 19.88 45.78
C SER A 120 -22.48 19.50 46.53
N GLU A 121 -22.95 18.26 46.40
CA GLU A 121 -24.07 17.75 47.19
C GLU A 121 -23.63 17.60 48.65
N GLU A 122 -22.50 16.94 48.90
CA GLU A 122 -21.89 16.83 50.23
C GLU A 122 -21.62 18.20 50.87
N ASP A 123 -21.02 19.15 50.14
CA ASP A 123 -20.80 20.51 50.61
C ASP A 123 -22.13 21.20 51.01
N SER A 124 -23.21 20.96 50.27
CA SER A 124 -24.52 21.51 50.60
C SER A 124 -25.18 20.85 51.81
N GLU A 125 -24.97 19.55 52.02
CA GLU A 125 -25.43 18.84 53.23
C GLU A 125 -24.66 19.33 54.46
N ASN A 126 -23.34 19.53 54.36
CA ASN A 126 -22.52 20.09 55.43
C ASN A 126 -23.03 21.47 55.88
N ILE A 127 -23.41 22.35 54.94
CA ILE A 127 -24.02 23.65 55.27
C ILE A 127 -25.36 23.47 56.01
N ALA A 128 -26.17 22.49 55.63
CA ALA A 128 -27.42 22.18 56.32
C ALA A 128 -27.17 21.63 57.73
N GLU A 129 -26.17 20.77 57.92
CA GLU A 129 -25.78 20.25 59.23
C GLU A 129 -25.26 21.36 60.17
N GLN A 130 -24.48 22.30 59.65
CA GLN A 130 -24.00 23.46 60.41
C GLN A 130 -25.17 24.32 60.90
N PHE A 131 -26.20 24.52 60.06
CA PHE A 131 -27.40 25.26 60.45
C PHE A 131 -28.20 24.52 61.54
N ILE A 132 -28.39 23.20 61.39
CA ILE A 132 -29.09 22.38 62.41
C ILE A 132 -28.33 22.39 63.75
N SER A 133 -27.00 22.40 63.69
CA SER A 133 -26.10 22.47 64.85
C SER A 133 -25.98 23.88 65.43
N LYS A 134 -26.65 24.88 64.83
CA LYS A 134 -26.64 26.30 65.20
C LYS A 134 -25.25 26.96 65.12
N GLU A 135 -24.38 26.45 64.25
CA GLU A 135 -23.05 27.04 63.99
C GLU A 135 -23.13 28.27 63.08
N ILE A 136 -24.16 28.33 62.23
CA ILE A 136 -24.46 29.46 61.33
C ILE A 136 -25.88 29.98 61.57
N ASP A 137 -26.10 31.28 61.31
CA ASP A 137 -27.42 31.88 61.39
C ASP A 137 -28.26 31.65 60.13
N ILE A 138 -29.53 32.08 60.18
CA ILE A 138 -30.48 31.82 59.10
C ILE A 138 -30.14 32.59 57.82
N ASP A 139 -29.60 33.81 57.94
CA ASP A 139 -29.26 34.63 56.79
C ASP A 139 -28.04 34.06 56.05
N ALA A 140 -27.00 33.64 56.78
CA ALA A 140 -25.84 32.95 56.21
C ALA A 140 -26.21 31.60 55.60
N PHE A 141 -27.10 30.84 56.25
CA PHE A 141 -27.59 29.57 55.71
C PHE A 141 -28.31 29.78 54.37
N LEU A 142 -29.26 30.71 54.29
CA LEU A 142 -30.03 30.95 53.07
C LEU A 142 -29.14 31.38 51.90
N GLU A 143 -28.14 32.23 52.14
CA GLU A 143 -27.20 32.66 51.11
C GLU A 143 -26.32 31.50 50.61
N GLN A 144 -25.66 30.79 51.54
CA GLN A 144 -24.68 29.76 51.19
C GLN A 144 -25.34 28.48 50.65
N PHE A 145 -26.42 28.02 51.28
CA PHE A 145 -27.13 26.80 50.89
C PHE A 145 -27.80 26.95 49.52
N ALA A 146 -28.46 28.09 49.27
CA ALA A 146 -29.09 28.33 47.97
C ALA A 146 -28.07 28.42 46.84
N ALA A 147 -26.94 29.11 47.07
CA ALA A 147 -25.84 29.18 46.12
C ALA A 147 -25.23 27.79 45.84
N SER A 148 -24.98 27.00 46.89
CA SER A 148 -24.41 25.66 46.78
C SER A 148 -25.34 24.69 46.05
N ARG A 149 -26.63 24.63 46.43
CA ARG A 149 -27.64 23.78 45.78
C ARG A 149 -27.85 24.16 44.31
N LYS A 150 -27.79 25.44 43.96
CA LYS A 150 -27.86 25.88 42.56
C LYS A 150 -26.72 25.28 41.74
N VAL A 151 -25.49 25.30 42.25
CA VAL A 151 -24.32 24.72 41.58
C VAL A 151 -24.46 23.20 41.48
N MET A 152 -24.88 22.52 42.55
CA MET A 152 -25.11 21.08 42.56
C MET A 152 -26.12 20.67 41.49
N HIS A 153 -27.32 21.29 41.47
CA HIS A 153 -28.35 20.96 40.49
C HIS A 153 -27.89 21.23 39.06
N LEU A 154 -27.17 22.33 38.81
CA LEU A 154 -26.59 22.61 37.50
C LEU A 154 -25.59 21.53 37.06
N ARG A 155 -24.71 21.06 37.95
CA ARG A 155 -23.75 19.99 37.64
C ARG A 155 -24.46 18.66 37.38
N LYS A 156 -25.46 18.32 38.18
CA LYS A 156 -26.27 17.11 38.02
C LYS A 156 -26.99 17.07 36.68
N VAL A 157 -27.70 18.15 36.33
CA VAL A 157 -28.38 18.28 35.02
C VAL A 157 -27.40 18.19 33.87
N LYS A 158 -26.23 18.83 33.97
CA LYS A 158 -25.18 18.73 32.94
C LYS A 158 -24.64 17.31 32.82
N ALA A 159 -24.43 16.60 33.93
CA ALA A 159 -23.97 15.21 33.93
C ALA A 159 -25.00 14.28 33.27
N ASP A 160 -26.28 14.42 33.64
CA ASP A 160 -27.37 13.63 33.06
C ASP A 160 -27.51 13.89 31.56
N LYS A 161 -27.44 15.15 31.14
CA LYS A 161 -27.50 15.49 29.71
C LYS A 161 -26.30 14.97 28.94
N MET A 162 -25.10 15.04 29.52
CA MET A 162 -23.88 14.50 28.91
C MET A 162 -23.98 12.98 28.75
N LYS A 163 -24.51 12.27 29.76
CA LYS A 163 -24.77 10.82 29.70
C LYS A 163 -25.73 10.46 28.56
N GLU A 164 -26.81 11.22 28.41
CA GLU A 164 -27.78 11.04 27.33
C GLU A 164 -27.12 11.21 25.95
N LEU A 165 -26.34 12.27 25.76
CA LEU A 165 -25.64 12.54 24.49
C LEU A 165 -24.60 11.47 24.14
N ILE A 166 -23.84 10.98 25.12
CA ILE A 166 -22.87 9.88 24.92
C ILE A 166 -23.61 8.60 24.50
N THR A 167 -24.72 8.29 25.16
CA THR A 167 -25.54 7.10 24.84
C THR A 167 -26.13 7.20 23.43
N GLN A 168 -26.70 8.35 23.06
CA GLN A 168 -27.25 8.60 21.71
C GLN A 168 -26.17 8.50 20.62
N ARG A 169 -24.96 9.03 20.88
CA ARG A 169 -23.83 8.91 19.95
C ARG A 169 -23.44 7.46 19.69
N ASN A 170 -23.39 6.65 20.75
CA ASN A 170 -23.03 5.23 20.66
C ASN A 170 -24.10 4.42 19.92
N SER A 171 -25.38 4.74 20.12
CA SER A 171 -26.49 4.12 19.38
C SER A 171 -26.50 4.49 17.89
N ASN A 172 -26.09 5.71 17.53
CA ASN A 172 -26.05 6.16 16.13
C ASN A 172 -24.80 5.70 15.36
N SER A 173 -23.77 5.21 16.06
CA SER A 173 -22.52 4.75 15.43
C SER A 173 -22.63 3.37 14.78
N THR A 174 -23.75 2.65 14.94
CA THR A 174 -23.95 1.32 14.32
C THR A 174 -24.31 1.38 12.83
N ASN A 175 -24.37 2.55 12.19
CA ASN A 175 -24.71 2.71 10.77
C ASN A 175 -23.66 3.43 9.91
N SER A 176 -22.42 3.56 10.41
CA SER A 176 -21.34 4.12 9.59
C SER A 176 -20.52 2.98 8.98
N TYR A 177 -20.87 2.60 7.74
CA TYR A 177 -19.92 1.93 6.85
C TYR A 177 -18.74 2.88 6.64
N MET A 178 -17.74 2.81 7.51
CA MET A 178 -16.43 3.40 7.24
C MET A 178 -15.79 2.58 6.13
N PRO A 179 -15.41 3.17 4.97
CA PRO A 179 -14.59 2.47 4.03
C PRO A 179 -13.23 2.24 4.72
N ASN A 180 -12.87 0.97 4.87
CA ASN A 180 -11.60 0.55 5.43
C ASN A 180 -10.46 1.07 4.54
N VAL A 181 -9.81 2.16 4.96
CA VAL A 181 -8.70 2.80 4.23
C VAL A 181 -7.41 1.96 4.26
N ASN A 182 -7.38 0.84 4.99
CA ASN A 182 -6.22 -0.06 5.04
C ASN A 182 -6.26 -1.20 4.00
N ASN A 183 -7.25 -1.22 3.10
CA ASN A 183 -7.23 -2.16 1.99
C ASN A 183 -6.40 -1.61 0.83
N VAL A 184 -5.07 -1.64 0.99
CA VAL A 184 -4.20 -1.77 -0.18
C VAL A 184 -4.66 -3.07 -0.85
N PRO A 185 -5.07 -3.08 -2.13
CA PRO A 185 -5.39 -4.33 -2.80
C PRO A 185 -4.13 -5.19 -2.79
N VAL A 186 -4.12 -6.21 -1.94
CA VAL A 186 -3.16 -7.30 -1.99
C VAL A 186 -3.39 -7.94 -3.35
N TYR A 187 -2.47 -7.69 -4.29
CA TYR A 187 -2.48 -8.36 -5.58
C TYR A 187 -2.59 -9.87 -5.34
N PRO A 188 -3.48 -10.59 -6.05
CA PRO A 188 -3.55 -12.03 -5.92
C PRO A 188 -2.22 -12.63 -6.40
N VAL A 189 -1.39 -13.05 -5.45
CA VAL A 189 -0.28 -13.97 -5.68
C VAL A 189 -0.85 -15.38 -5.89
N GLY A 190 -1.59 -15.54 -6.99
CA GLY A 190 -1.78 -16.85 -7.61
C GLY A 190 -0.50 -17.23 -8.37
N PRO A 191 -0.27 -18.51 -8.66
CA PRO A 191 0.86 -18.93 -9.48
C PRO A 191 0.66 -18.42 -10.90
N ILE A 192 1.18 -17.22 -11.18
CA ILE A 192 1.31 -16.66 -12.52
C ILE A 192 2.38 -17.50 -13.21
N ASN A 193 1.94 -18.43 -14.04
CA ASN A 193 2.79 -19.15 -14.97
C ASN A 193 3.09 -18.21 -16.15
N MET A 194 3.85 -17.14 -15.90
CA MET A 194 4.48 -16.33 -16.94
C MET A 194 5.99 -16.55 -16.85
N PRO A 195 6.69 -16.81 -17.97
CA PRO A 195 8.14 -16.85 -17.97
C PRO A 195 8.67 -15.46 -17.64
N MET A 196 9.23 -15.31 -16.44
CA MET A 196 9.90 -14.10 -15.97
C MET A 196 11.14 -13.83 -16.84
N PRO A 197 11.26 -12.65 -17.47
CA PRO A 197 12.54 -12.19 -18.02
C PRO A 197 13.51 -12.00 -16.84
N GLY A 198 14.67 -12.64 -16.93
CA GLY A 198 15.63 -12.76 -15.83
C GLY A 198 16.06 -11.42 -15.24
N PHE A 199 15.71 -11.19 -13.98
CA PHE A 199 16.44 -10.28 -13.11
C PHE A 199 17.77 -10.94 -12.74
N ARG A 200 18.86 -10.59 -13.45
CA ARG A 200 20.20 -10.73 -12.88
C ARG A 200 20.46 -9.51 -12.00
N ASN A 201 20.42 -9.73 -10.70
CA ASN A 201 21.09 -8.88 -9.72
C ASN A 201 22.58 -8.84 -10.09
N ASN A 202 23.07 -7.68 -10.50
CA ASN A 202 24.50 -7.37 -10.36
C ASN A 202 24.70 -6.85 -8.94
N TYR A 203 25.28 -7.68 -8.09
CA TYR A 203 26.05 -7.22 -6.95
C TYR A 203 27.45 -6.85 -7.45
N PHE A 204 27.74 -5.56 -7.45
CA PHE A 204 29.06 -5.00 -7.16
C PHE A 204 28.84 -3.76 -6.30
#